data_AF-A0A0H3K3G5-F1
#
_entry.id   AF-A0A0H3K3G5-F1
#
_cell.length_a   1.000
_cell.length_b   1.000
_cell.length_c   1.000
_cell.angle_alpha   90.00
_cell.angle_beta   90.00
_cell.angle_gamma   90.00
#
_symmetry.space_group_name_H-M   'P 1'
#
loop_
_entity.id
_entity.type
_entity.pdbx_description
1 polymer ?
#
loop_
_entity_poly.entity_id
_entity_poly.type
_entity_poly.pdbx_seq_one_letter_code
_entity_poly.pdbx_strand_id
1 'polypeptide(L)'
;MSRTRYDYAQKIATFLRTHDEPVHAKDIYELFNVSQGTVRKHLKNYLDANPNAKAKVTGVYPVNYSEEISSFLAENIGAIDVEDIYNLFKVTPGTVDNYLREHLHQYPNDIPRIIGFYPKAETVVALAETEIGLVTGENLFEINAHCKRTIDAITKPKHYKFIEGLLQSYLEEDGQTIRVSKNQLINSLYENYVDFVHESDNGIISRAGGINEKILIRGLENAGMVLGQNFKKTGNNSEGDLQVECRAQNSTKILYCEVKSYAARERLLRGIQDIPHPDKVAVGFFLDPDEFNPDRTQTLLAAGPLAIYMPDVTYEALSANSIIQTTRRQDMLYRPLSRFIDDMCNFSRSGNLPRYLQRHEN
;
A
#
# COMPACT_ATOMS: atom_id res chain seq x y z
N MET A 1 9.42 -36.28 13.45
CA MET A 1 9.65 -35.97 12.02
C MET A 1 9.00 -37.07 11.18
N SER A 2 8.28 -36.75 10.10
CA SER A 2 7.68 -37.79 9.24
C SER A 2 8.78 -38.58 8.52
N ARG A 3 8.56 -39.89 8.34
CA ARG A 3 9.50 -40.86 7.74
C ARG A 3 10.03 -40.38 6.36
N THR A 4 9.20 -39.66 5.61
CA THR A 4 9.53 -39.07 4.30
C THR A 4 10.53 -37.92 4.39
N ARG A 5 10.45 -37.05 5.42
CA ARG A 5 11.39 -35.91 5.57
C ARG A 5 12.82 -36.37 5.87
N TYR A 6 12.95 -37.47 6.60
CA TYR A 6 14.24 -38.06 6.96
C TYR A 6 14.95 -38.66 5.73
N ASP A 7 14.19 -39.30 4.82
CA ASP A 7 14.73 -39.88 3.58
C ASP A 7 15.30 -38.81 2.62
N TYR A 8 14.62 -37.67 2.47
CA TYR A 8 15.13 -36.55 1.65
C TYR A 8 16.45 -35.99 2.20
N ALA A 9 16.52 -35.74 3.51
CA ALA A 9 17.71 -35.17 4.14
C ALA A 9 18.92 -36.11 4.02
N GLN A 10 18.72 -37.42 4.17
CA GLN A 10 19.80 -38.41 4.00
C GLN A 10 20.28 -38.49 2.56
N LYS A 11 19.38 -38.49 1.57
CA LYS A 11 19.75 -38.51 0.14
C LYS A 11 20.54 -37.26 -0.26
N ILE A 12 20.10 -36.07 0.17
CA ILE A 12 20.85 -34.82 -0.04
C ILE A 12 22.23 -34.91 0.62
N ALA A 13 22.30 -35.35 1.88
CA ALA A 13 23.55 -35.45 2.61
C ALA A 13 24.55 -36.45 2.00
N THR A 14 24.06 -37.57 1.45
CA THR A 14 24.90 -38.54 0.75
C THR A 14 25.42 -37.95 -0.56
N PHE A 15 24.54 -37.34 -1.34
CA PHE A 15 24.93 -36.72 -2.60
C PHE A 15 25.98 -35.62 -2.42
N LEU A 16 25.80 -34.73 -1.43
CA LEU A 16 26.77 -33.66 -1.15
C LEU A 16 28.10 -34.16 -0.55
N ARG A 17 28.15 -35.38 -0.02
CA ARG A 17 29.39 -36.02 0.44
C ARG A 17 30.20 -36.64 -0.69
N THR A 18 29.54 -37.06 -1.77
CA THR A 18 30.20 -37.67 -2.93
C THR A 18 30.63 -36.66 -3.98
N HIS A 19 30.35 -35.37 -3.77
CA HIS A 19 30.75 -34.28 -4.65
C HIS A 19 31.67 -33.33 -3.89
N ASP A 20 32.93 -33.29 -4.31
CA ASP A 20 33.93 -32.41 -3.72
C ASP A 20 33.80 -30.97 -4.24
N GLU A 21 33.31 -30.81 -5.48
CA GLU A 21 33.03 -29.53 -6.12
C GLU A 21 31.66 -28.95 -5.72
N PRO A 22 31.48 -27.61 -5.81
CA PRO A 22 30.17 -26.98 -5.66
C PRO A 22 29.15 -27.54 -6.66
N VAL A 23 27.95 -27.89 -6.19
CA VAL A 23 26.91 -28.51 -7.01
C VAL A 23 25.74 -27.55 -7.21
N HIS A 24 25.16 -27.51 -8.41
CA HIS A 24 24.00 -26.67 -8.66
C HIS A 24 22.72 -27.36 -8.16
N ALA A 25 21.76 -26.59 -7.63
CA ALA A 25 20.52 -27.13 -7.07
C ALA A 25 19.74 -28.00 -8.05
N LYS A 26 19.84 -27.68 -9.34
CA LYS A 26 19.20 -28.43 -10.43
C LYS A 26 19.68 -29.88 -10.48
N ASP A 27 20.96 -30.13 -10.27
CA ASP A 27 21.55 -31.48 -10.28
C ASP A 27 21.02 -32.30 -9.11
N ILE A 28 20.71 -31.63 -7.99
CA ILE A 28 20.05 -32.26 -6.83
C ILE A 28 18.58 -32.55 -7.13
N TYR A 29 17.90 -31.72 -7.93
CA TYR A 29 16.50 -31.95 -8.27
C TYR A 29 16.29 -33.22 -9.07
N GLU A 30 17.25 -33.58 -9.92
CA GLU A 30 17.22 -34.79 -10.76
C GLU A 30 17.34 -36.10 -9.95
N LEU A 31 17.81 -36.03 -8.70
CA LEU A 31 17.94 -37.19 -7.82
C LEU A 31 16.60 -37.70 -7.26
N PHE A 32 15.55 -36.89 -7.36
CA PHE A 32 14.28 -37.18 -6.73
C PHE A 32 13.17 -37.30 -7.77
N ASN A 33 12.42 -38.39 -7.70
CA ASN A 33 11.25 -38.61 -8.56
C ASN A 33 10.00 -37.87 -8.01
N VAL A 34 10.14 -36.58 -7.69
CA VAL A 34 9.05 -35.71 -7.22
C VAL A 34 9.18 -34.32 -7.84
N SER A 35 8.17 -33.45 -7.66
CA SER A 35 8.20 -32.11 -8.21
C SER A 35 9.40 -31.30 -7.70
N GLN A 36 10.01 -30.49 -8.59
CA GLN A 36 11.14 -29.63 -8.24
C GLN A 36 10.83 -28.70 -7.06
N GLY A 37 9.58 -28.21 -6.95
CA GLY A 37 9.16 -27.39 -5.80
C GLY A 37 9.23 -28.13 -4.45
N THR A 38 8.93 -29.44 -4.45
CA THR A 38 9.05 -30.28 -3.26
C THR A 38 10.51 -30.48 -2.88
N VAL A 39 11.38 -30.80 -3.85
CA VAL A 39 12.81 -30.96 -3.62
C VAL A 39 13.44 -29.66 -3.15
N ARG A 40 13.12 -28.53 -3.79
CA ARG A 40 13.63 -27.20 -3.41
C ARG A 40 13.29 -26.85 -1.96
N LYS A 41 12.06 -27.14 -1.51
CA LYS A 41 11.65 -26.93 -0.12
C LYS A 41 12.47 -27.79 0.86
N HIS A 42 12.69 -29.06 0.54
CA HIS A 42 13.48 -29.95 1.40
C HIS A 42 14.97 -29.61 1.40
N LEU A 43 15.51 -29.24 0.23
CA LEU A 43 16.89 -28.79 0.07
C LEU A 43 17.14 -27.50 0.86
N LYS A 44 16.27 -26.49 0.73
CA LYS A 44 16.37 -25.26 1.53
C LYS A 44 16.37 -25.56 3.03
N ASN A 45 15.43 -26.38 3.51
CA ASN A 45 15.37 -26.76 4.93
C ASN A 45 16.63 -27.49 5.40
N TYR A 46 17.21 -28.36 4.56
CA TYR A 46 18.45 -29.07 4.87
C TYR A 46 19.64 -28.12 4.96
N LEU A 47 19.79 -27.21 3.99
CA LEU A 47 20.89 -26.23 3.97
C LEU A 47 20.76 -25.19 5.09
N ASP A 48 19.54 -24.77 5.45
CA ASP A 48 19.28 -23.89 6.60
C ASP A 48 19.71 -24.55 7.92
N ALA A 49 19.59 -25.88 8.03
CA ALA A 49 20.04 -26.65 9.18
C ALA A 49 21.53 -27.06 9.13
N ASN A 50 22.22 -26.89 8.00
CA ASN A 50 23.60 -27.36 7.79
C ASN A 50 24.43 -26.28 7.05
N PRO A 51 24.96 -25.27 7.78
CA PRO A 51 25.67 -24.14 7.17
C PRO A 51 26.87 -24.52 6.28
N ASN A 52 27.60 -25.59 6.63
CA ASN A 52 28.74 -26.07 5.84
C ASN A 52 28.31 -26.65 4.48
N ALA A 53 27.11 -27.24 4.40
CA ALA A 53 26.54 -27.72 3.15
C ALA A 53 26.01 -26.56 2.29
N LYS A 54 25.56 -25.47 2.92
CA LYS A 54 25.07 -24.26 2.24
C LYS A 54 26.13 -23.64 1.31
N ALA A 55 27.39 -23.63 1.73
CA ALA A 55 28.49 -23.11 0.90
C ALA A 55 28.80 -23.98 -0.34
N LYS A 56 28.38 -25.26 -0.34
CA LYS A 56 28.62 -26.21 -1.43
C LYS A 56 27.50 -26.27 -2.48
N VAL A 57 26.37 -25.60 -2.26
CA VAL A 57 25.20 -25.69 -3.15
C VAL A 57 24.79 -24.33 -3.70
N THR A 58 24.84 -24.18 -5.02
CA THR A 58 24.41 -22.96 -5.72
C THR A 58 22.98 -23.09 -6.25
N GLY A 59 22.29 -21.99 -6.52
CA GLY A 59 20.95 -22.01 -7.15
C GLY A 59 19.76 -22.36 -6.24
N VAL A 60 19.97 -22.57 -4.93
CA VAL A 60 18.89 -22.82 -3.95
C VAL A 60 18.38 -21.52 -3.34
N TYR A 61 19.33 -20.73 -2.85
CA TYR A 61 19.10 -19.40 -2.33
C TYR A 61 19.15 -18.41 -3.49
N PRO A 62 18.32 -17.36 -3.47
CA PRO A 62 18.49 -16.27 -4.41
C PRO A 62 19.94 -15.79 -4.35
N VAL A 63 20.50 -15.43 -5.51
CA VAL A 63 21.68 -14.55 -5.58
C VAL A 63 21.41 -13.36 -4.63
N ASN A 64 22.44 -12.76 -4.05
CA ASN A 64 22.24 -11.57 -3.22
C ASN A 64 21.88 -10.36 -4.09
N TYR A 65 20.68 -10.41 -4.69
CA TYR A 65 20.18 -9.43 -5.64
C TYR A 65 20.11 -8.04 -5.01
N SER A 66 19.99 -7.93 -3.68
CA SER A 66 20.03 -6.66 -2.97
C SER A 66 21.39 -5.96 -3.09
N GLU A 67 22.51 -6.70 -2.98
CA GLU A 67 23.85 -6.13 -3.17
C GLU A 67 24.11 -5.70 -4.62
N GLU A 68 23.61 -6.45 -5.58
CA GLU A 68 23.74 -6.13 -7.00
C GLU A 68 22.91 -4.89 -7.37
N ILE A 69 21.68 -4.79 -6.87
CA ILE A 69 20.83 -3.59 -7.00
C ILE A 69 21.53 -2.39 -6.33
N SER A 70 22.03 -2.54 -5.10
CA SER A 70 22.75 -1.47 -4.39
C SER A 70 23.98 -0.99 -5.16
N SER A 71 24.76 -1.92 -5.71
CA SER A 71 25.97 -1.59 -6.50
C SER A 71 25.60 -0.85 -7.77
N PHE A 72 24.58 -1.32 -8.48
CA PHE A 72 24.08 -0.66 -9.68
C PHE A 72 23.54 0.75 -9.39
N LEU A 73 22.77 0.90 -8.31
CA LEU A 73 22.30 2.21 -7.85
C LEU A 73 23.46 3.11 -7.42
N ALA A 74 24.53 2.59 -6.82
CA ALA A 74 25.69 3.38 -6.43
C ALA A 74 26.47 3.91 -7.65
N GLU A 75 26.56 3.11 -8.74
CA GLU A 75 27.24 3.49 -9.98
C GLU A 75 26.44 4.48 -10.84
N ASN A 76 25.11 4.44 -10.75
CA ASN A 76 24.22 5.27 -11.57
C ASN A 76 23.64 6.41 -10.73
N ILE A 77 24.30 7.57 -10.78
CA ILE A 77 23.88 8.76 -10.05
C ILE A 77 22.59 9.31 -10.68
N GLY A 78 21.50 9.27 -9.93
CA GLY A 78 20.20 9.80 -10.36
C GLY A 78 19.06 8.80 -10.22
N ALA A 79 17.96 9.12 -10.89
CA ALA A 79 16.79 8.27 -11.01
C ALA A 79 16.95 7.34 -12.21
N ILE A 80 16.56 6.08 -12.02
CA ILE A 80 16.78 4.96 -12.94
C ILE A 80 15.43 4.35 -13.31
N ASP A 81 15.26 3.96 -14.58
CA ASP A 81 14.06 3.25 -15.00
C ASP A 81 14.08 1.81 -14.47
N VAL A 82 12.94 1.31 -14.00
CA VAL A 82 12.85 -0.08 -13.52
C VAL A 82 13.25 -1.09 -14.61
N GLU A 83 13.05 -0.75 -15.89
CA GLU A 83 13.48 -1.58 -17.02
C GLU A 83 15.00 -1.78 -17.05
N ASP A 84 15.79 -0.78 -16.65
CA ASP A 84 17.25 -0.91 -16.57
C ASP A 84 17.65 -1.94 -15.50
N ILE A 85 16.89 -2.00 -14.40
CA ILE A 85 17.09 -3.00 -13.34
C ILE A 85 16.64 -4.38 -13.81
N TYR A 86 15.54 -4.49 -14.56
CA TYR A 86 15.11 -5.76 -15.14
C TYR A 86 16.19 -6.33 -16.06
N ASN A 87 16.89 -5.49 -16.82
CA ASN A 87 17.96 -5.90 -17.73
C ASN A 87 19.25 -6.36 -17.02
N LEU A 88 19.44 -6.06 -15.73
CA LEU A 88 20.56 -6.59 -14.95
C LEU A 88 20.47 -8.10 -14.77
N PHE A 89 19.24 -8.62 -14.67
CA PHE A 89 19.02 -10.00 -14.26
C PHE A 89 18.51 -10.84 -15.42
N LYS A 90 19.09 -12.03 -15.60
CA LYS A 90 18.62 -13.02 -16.58
C LYS A 90 17.43 -13.85 -16.05
N VAL A 91 16.47 -13.21 -15.39
CA VAL A 91 15.27 -13.82 -14.80
C VAL A 91 14.02 -13.07 -15.22
N THR A 92 12.83 -13.61 -14.92
CA THR A 92 11.58 -12.96 -15.28
C THR A 92 11.37 -11.66 -14.49
N PRO A 93 10.71 -10.62 -15.06
CA PRO A 93 10.42 -9.37 -14.35
C PRO A 93 9.71 -9.59 -13.02
N GLY A 94 8.75 -10.51 -12.96
CA GLY A 94 8.05 -10.85 -11.71
C GLY A 94 8.96 -11.42 -10.60
N THR A 95 10.11 -12.01 -10.97
CA THR A 95 11.12 -12.46 -10.02
C THR A 95 11.95 -11.27 -9.52
N VAL A 96 12.38 -10.39 -10.42
CA VAL A 96 13.10 -9.14 -10.07
C VAL A 96 12.24 -8.26 -9.18
N ASP A 97 10.94 -8.16 -9.46
CA ASP A 97 9.94 -7.48 -8.64
C ASP A 97 9.96 -7.90 -7.17
N ASN A 98 10.13 -9.20 -6.89
CA ASN A 98 10.18 -9.69 -5.52
C ASN A 98 11.47 -9.23 -4.83
N TYR A 99 12.60 -9.26 -5.54
CA TYR A 99 13.88 -8.78 -5.01
C TYR A 99 13.87 -7.28 -4.81
N LEU A 100 13.31 -6.51 -5.72
CA LEU A 100 13.13 -5.07 -5.57
C LEU A 100 12.24 -4.73 -4.37
N ARG A 101 11.15 -5.48 -4.13
CA ARG A 101 10.32 -5.31 -2.92
C ARG A 101 11.11 -5.56 -1.65
N GLU A 102 11.93 -6.60 -1.62
CA GLU A 102 12.76 -6.94 -0.46
C GLU A 102 13.87 -5.90 -0.24
N HIS A 103 14.55 -5.49 -1.31
CA HIS A 103 15.58 -4.45 -1.30
C HIS A 103 15.01 -3.12 -0.79
N LEU A 104 13.92 -2.60 -1.39
CA LEU A 104 13.31 -1.34 -0.95
C LEU A 104 12.72 -1.41 0.46
N HIS A 105 12.39 -2.61 0.97
CA HIS A 105 12.02 -2.77 2.36
C HIS A 105 13.21 -2.58 3.31
N GLN A 106 14.42 -2.97 2.89
CA GLN A 106 15.67 -2.77 3.64
C GLN A 106 16.24 -1.36 3.46
N TYR A 107 16.10 -0.79 2.26
CA TYR A 107 16.65 0.50 1.84
C TYR A 107 15.53 1.40 1.28
N PRO A 108 14.60 1.88 2.11
CA PRO A 108 13.45 2.65 1.65
C PRO A 108 13.83 4.00 1.02
N ASN A 109 15.01 4.54 1.34
CA ASN A 109 15.53 5.77 0.72
C ASN A 109 15.82 5.62 -0.79
N ASP A 110 15.92 4.39 -1.29
CA ASP A 110 16.12 4.14 -2.73
C ASP A 110 14.81 4.19 -3.53
N ILE A 111 13.64 4.23 -2.88
CA ILE A 111 12.34 4.31 -3.57
C ILE A 111 12.29 5.42 -4.63
N PRO A 112 12.55 6.71 -4.30
CA PRO A 112 12.47 7.79 -5.28
C PRO A 112 13.49 7.67 -6.44
N ARG A 113 14.47 6.75 -6.33
CA ARG A 113 15.46 6.53 -7.38
C ARG A 113 15.02 5.52 -8.43
N ILE A 114 13.97 4.72 -8.19
CA ILE A 114 13.55 3.66 -9.09
C ILE A 114 12.21 4.04 -9.74
N ILE A 115 12.28 4.65 -10.91
CA ILE A 115 11.13 5.13 -11.68
C ILE A 115 10.29 3.95 -12.15
N GLY A 116 8.97 4.07 -11.98
CA GLY A 116 8.02 3.07 -12.46
C GLY A 116 7.92 1.79 -11.64
N PHE A 117 8.72 1.63 -10.57
CA PHE A 117 8.57 0.52 -9.63
C PHE A 117 7.81 0.94 -8.38
N TYR A 118 6.65 0.34 -8.18
CA TYR A 118 5.83 0.61 -7.02
C TYR A 118 6.22 -0.31 -5.85
N PRO A 119 6.62 0.21 -4.68
CA PRO A 119 6.86 -0.59 -3.48
C PRO A 119 5.53 -1.03 -2.81
N LYS A 120 5.65 -1.80 -1.72
CA LYS A 120 4.52 -2.15 -0.84
C LYS A 120 4.10 -0.94 -0.01
N ALA A 121 2.82 -0.86 0.34
CA ALA A 121 2.29 0.22 1.18
C ALA A 121 3.03 0.33 2.51
N GLU A 122 3.39 -0.81 3.13
CA GLU A 122 4.16 -0.87 4.37
C GLU A 122 5.51 -0.17 4.26
N THR A 123 6.19 -0.33 3.13
CA THR A 123 7.51 0.25 2.88
C THR A 123 7.42 1.77 2.73
N VAL A 124 6.40 2.27 2.01
CA VAL A 124 6.20 3.72 1.83
C VAL A 124 5.86 4.40 3.16
N VAL A 125 4.99 3.76 3.97
CA VAL A 125 4.64 4.29 5.30
C VAL A 125 5.85 4.26 6.22
N ALA A 126 6.68 3.20 6.19
CA ALA A 126 7.90 3.14 7.00
C ALA A 126 8.92 4.23 6.63
N LEU A 127 9.03 4.57 5.33
CA LEU A 127 9.85 5.71 4.89
C LEU A 127 9.32 7.01 5.49
N ALA A 128 8.01 7.26 5.37
CA ALA A 128 7.39 8.45 5.96
C ALA A 128 7.59 8.51 7.49
N GLU A 129 7.52 7.38 8.21
CA GLU A 129 7.81 7.33 9.65
C GLU A 129 9.26 7.67 9.99
N THR A 130 10.20 7.33 9.10
CA THR A 130 11.62 7.65 9.27
C THR A 130 11.87 9.15 9.09
N GLU A 131 11.13 9.81 8.19
CA GLU A 131 11.33 11.22 7.85
C GLU A 131 10.51 12.20 8.71
N ILE A 132 9.27 11.84 9.05
CA ILE A 132 8.33 12.71 9.79
C ILE A 132 8.22 12.29 11.27
N GLY A 133 8.39 11.01 11.56
CA GLY A 133 8.10 10.41 12.87
C GLY A 133 6.93 9.42 12.83
N LEU A 134 6.71 8.72 13.95
CA LEU A 134 5.67 7.69 14.05
C LEU A 134 4.30 8.21 13.62
N VAL A 135 3.53 7.37 12.94
CA VAL A 135 2.15 7.72 12.58
C VAL A 135 1.30 7.85 13.85
N THR A 136 0.68 9.00 14.05
CA THR A 136 -0.25 9.33 15.14
C THR A 136 -1.53 9.91 14.56
N GLY A 137 -2.56 10.15 15.39
CA GLY A 137 -3.76 10.87 14.94
C GLY A 137 -3.42 12.25 14.35
N GLU A 138 -2.56 13.00 15.04
CA GLU A 138 -2.21 14.39 14.70
C GLU A 138 -1.51 14.54 13.34
N ASN A 139 -0.75 13.53 12.89
CA ASN A 139 0.03 13.61 11.66
C ASN A 139 -0.47 12.72 10.51
N LEU A 140 -1.66 12.09 10.62
CA LEU A 140 -2.21 11.21 9.58
C LEU A 140 -2.20 11.87 8.18
N PHE A 141 -2.63 13.13 8.10
CA PHE A 141 -2.71 13.85 6.83
C PHE A 141 -1.33 14.21 6.26
N GLU A 142 -0.38 14.56 7.14
CA GLU A 142 1.00 14.87 6.74
C GLU A 142 1.73 13.62 6.23
N ILE A 143 1.61 12.50 6.95
CA ILE A 143 2.14 11.19 6.53
C ILE A 143 1.53 10.80 5.17
N ASN A 144 0.23 11.00 4.98
CA ASN A 144 -0.43 10.74 3.70
C ASN A 144 0.13 11.58 2.56
N ALA A 145 0.27 12.89 2.76
CA ALA A 145 0.86 13.79 1.78
C ALA A 145 2.29 13.39 1.45
N HIS A 146 3.08 12.94 2.44
CA HIS A 146 4.42 12.42 2.23
C HIS A 146 4.44 11.17 1.37
N CYS A 147 3.65 10.15 1.73
CA CYS A 147 3.51 8.93 0.95
C CYS A 147 3.11 9.24 -0.50
N LYS A 148 2.20 10.21 -0.70
CA LYS A 148 1.81 10.67 -2.03
C LYS A 148 3.00 11.27 -2.79
N ARG A 149 3.80 12.13 -2.17
CA ARG A 149 5.00 12.72 -2.80
C ARG A 149 6.01 11.65 -3.19
N THR A 150 6.23 10.66 -2.34
CA THR A 150 7.11 9.51 -2.63
C THR A 150 6.63 8.74 -3.86
N ILE A 151 5.34 8.44 -3.96
CA ILE A 151 4.78 7.76 -5.14
C ILE A 151 4.80 8.66 -6.38
N ASP A 152 4.43 9.94 -6.24
CA ASP A 152 4.50 10.90 -7.34
C ASP A 152 5.93 11.02 -7.92
N ALA A 153 6.96 10.89 -7.08
CA ALA A 153 8.37 10.97 -7.50
C ALA A 153 8.78 9.81 -8.43
N ILE A 154 8.14 8.64 -8.33
CA ILE A 154 8.41 7.50 -9.21
C ILE A 154 7.41 7.39 -10.37
N THR A 155 6.19 7.93 -10.20
CA THR A 155 5.15 7.92 -11.23
C THR A 155 5.34 9.04 -12.24
N LYS A 156 5.44 10.30 -11.79
CA LYS A 156 5.43 11.45 -12.71
C LYS A 156 6.55 11.39 -13.76
N PRO A 157 7.80 11.01 -13.44
CA PRO A 157 8.83 10.86 -14.46
C PRO A 157 8.50 9.81 -15.50
N LYS A 158 7.85 8.70 -15.12
CA LYS A 158 7.41 7.67 -16.06
C LYS A 158 6.38 8.21 -17.05
N HIS A 159 5.38 8.95 -16.56
CA HIS A 159 4.36 9.57 -17.42
C HIS A 159 4.98 10.65 -18.30
N TYR A 160 5.90 11.45 -17.76
CA TYR A 160 6.61 12.47 -18.52
C TYR A 160 7.38 11.86 -19.69
N LYS A 161 8.20 10.83 -19.43
CA LYS A 161 8.96 10.09 -20.46
C LYS A 161 8.05 9.49 -21.53
N PHE A 162 6.89 8.95 -21.13
CA PHE A 162 5.91 8.44 -22.09
C PHE A 162 5.34 9.54 -22.99
N ILE A 163 4.89 10.66 -22.39
CA ILE A 163 4.31 11.78 -23.14
C ILE A 163 5.37 12.43 -24.05
N GLU A 164 6.59 12.58 -23.57
CA GLU A 164 7.73 13.09 -24.34
C GLU A 164 8.00 12.20 -25.55
N GLY A 165 8.07 10.87 -25.37
CA GLY A 165 8.21 9.92 -26.48
C GLY A 165 7.04 9.95 -27.47
N LEU A 166 5.80 10.05 -26.98
CA LEU A 166 4.59 10.15 -27.80
C LEU A 166 4.57 11.42 -28.65
N LEU A 167 5.07 12.53 -28.09
CA LEU A 167 5.05 13.85 -28.72
C LEU A 167 6.38 14.24 -29.35
N GLN A 168 7.38 13.35 -29.37
CA GLN A 168 8.75 13.63 -29.85
C GLN A 168 8.78 14.20 -31.27
N SER A 169 7.90 13.71 -32.15
CA SER A 169 7.81 14.19 -33.54
C SER A 169 7.25 15.61 -33.68
N TYR A 170 6.67 16.15 -32.61
CA TYR A 170 6.11 17.50 -32.53
C TYR A 170 6.98 18.46 -31.70
N LEU A 171 8.14 18.01 -31.23
CA LEU A 171 9.10 18.82 -30.48
C LEU A 171 9.71 19.87 -31.42
N GLU A 172 9.75 21.12 -30.99
CA GLU A 172 10.44 22.19 -31.70
C GLU A 172 11.97 22.09 -31.49
N GLU A 173 12.74 22.89 -32.24
CA GLU A 173 14.21 22.87 -32.19
C GLU A 173 14.79 23.23 -30.81
N ASP A 174 14.01 23.91 -29.96
CA ASP A 174 14.40 24.26 -28.59
C ASP A 174 14.39 23.05 -27.64
N GLY A 175 13.80 21.94 -28.06
CA GLY A 175 13.68 20.72 -27.27
C GLY A 175 12.75 20.81 -26.06
N GLN A 176 12.01 21.92 -25.90
CA GLN A 176 11.13 22.17 -24.75
C GLN A 176 9.70 22.52 -25.15
N THR A 177 9.52 23.04 -26.36
CA THR A 177 8.22 23.43 -26.88
C THR A 177 7.67 22.33 -27.79
N ILE A 178 6.38 22.02 -27.63
CA ILE A 178 5.67 21.06 -28.48
C ILE A 178 4.69 21.83 -29.36
N ARG A 179 4.82 21.69 -30.68
CA ARG A 179 3.90 22.26 -31.66
C ARG A 179 3.05 21.18 -32.31
N VAL A 180 1.90 20.95 -31.71
CA VAL A 180 0.91 19.95 -32.15
C VAL A 180 -0.45 20.61 -32.32
N SER A 181 -1.22 20.21 -33.34
CA SER A 181 -2.60 20.70 -33.47
C SER A 181 -3.47 20.13 -32.35
N LYS A 182 -4.52 20.85 -31.95
CA LYS A 182 -5.45 20.39 -30.90
C LYS A 182 -6.02 19.00 -31.19
N ASN A 183 -6.38 18.72 -32.45
CA ASN A 183 -6.93 17.42 -32.83
C ASN A 183 -5.89 16.30 -32.70
N GLN A 184 -4.65 16.55 -33.12
CA GLN A 184 -3.58 15.56 -32.97
C GLN A 184 -3.26 15.31 -31.49
N LEU A 185 -3.19 16.35 -30.67
CA LEU A 185 -2.97 16.20 -29.24
C LEU A 185 -4.09 15.39 -28.58
N ILE A 186 -5.36 15.70 -28.90
CA ILE A 186 -6.51 14.96 -28.39
C ILE A 186 -6.43 13.49 -28.80
N ASN A 187 -6.17 13.19 -30.07
CA ASN A 187 -6.07 11.80 -30.54
C ASN A 187 -4.92 11.05 -29.84
N SER A 188 -3.74 11.67 -29.73
CA SER A 188 -2.60 11.09 -29.02
C SER A 188 -2.92 10.79 -27.55
N LEU A 189 -3.61 11.71 -26.86
CA LEU A 189 -4.02 11.53 -25.46
C LEU A 189 -5.12 10.48 -25.29
N TYR A 190 -6.11 10.41 -26.19
CA TYR A 190 -7.21 9.45 -26.08
C TYR A 190 -6.83 8.03 -26.50
N GLU A 191 -6.02 7.88 -27.55
CA GLU A 191 -5.72 6.57 -28.12
C GLU A 191 -4.53 5.90 -27.42
N ASN A 192 -3.47 6.65 -27.11
CA ASN A 192 -2.22 6.04 -26.64
C ASN A 192 -2.02 6.23 -25.12
N TYR A 193 -2.34 7.41 -24.61
CA TYR A 193 -2.13 7.69 -23.18
C TYR A 193 -3.14 7.00 -22.28
N VAL A 194 -4.40 6.85 -22.73
CA VAL A 194 -5.41 6.10 -21.97
C VAL A 194 -5.00 4.62 -21.81
N ASP A 195 -4.55 3.99 -22.89
CA ASP A 195 -4.08 2.59 -22.85
C ASP A 195 -2.85 2.45 -21.95
N PHE A 196 -1.87 3.37 -22.08
CA PHE A 196 -0.73 3.42 -21.17
C PHE A 196 -1.16 3.52 -19.70
N VAL A 197 -2.05 4.46 -19.37
CA VAL A 197 -2.57 4.61 -18.00
C VAL A 197 -3.30 3.36 -17.54
N HIS A 198 -4.09 2.71 -18.40
CA HIS A 198 -4.76 1.46 -18.01
C HIS A 198 -3.76 0.32 -17.72
N GLU A 199 -2.70 0.21 -18.51
CA GLU A 199 -1.66 -0.80 -18.30
C GLU A 199 -0.76 -0.46 -17.09
N SER A 200 -0.42 0.81 -16.89
CA SER A 200 0.52 1.27 -15.86
C SER A 200 -0.14 1.54 -14.50
N ASP A 201 -1.38 2.04 -14.47
CA ASP A 201 -1.97 2.68 -13.28
C ASP A 201 -3.04 1.86 -12.58
N ASN A 202 -3.54 0.78 -13.19
CA ASN A 202 -4.41 -0.15 -12.47
C ASN A 202 -3.75 -0.67 -11.18
N GLY A 203 -2.41 -0.84 -11.21
CA GLY A 203 -1.61 -1.14 -10.02
C GLY A 203 -1.47 0.05 -9.05
N ILE A 204 -1.42 1.29 -9.55
CA ILE A 204 -1.25 2.51 -8.75
C ILE A 204 -2.50 2.81 -7.94
N ILE A 205 -3.68 2.73 -8.55
CA ILE A 205 -4.96 3.05 -7.90
C ILE A 205 -5.20 2.09 -6.71
N SER A 206 -4.96 0.79 -6.92
CA SER A 206 -5.07 -0.23 -5.88
C SER A 206 -4.07 0.02 -4.73
N ARG A 207 -2.83 0.40 -5.06
CA ARG A 207 -1.80 0.71 -4.07
C ARG A 207 -2.05 2.00 -3.30
N ALA A 208 -2.60 3.03 -3.96
CA ALA A 208 -2.98 4.27 -3.31
C ALA A 208 -4.09 4.06 -2.27
N GLY A 209 -5.06 3.18 -2.56
CA GLY A 209 -6.03 2.70 -1.57
C GLY A 209 -5.34 2.00 -0.39
N GLY A 210 -4.49 1.02 -0.70
CA GLY A 210 -3.75 0.26 0.32
C GLY A 210 -2.82 1.11 1.21
N ILE A 211 -2.23 2.20 0.69
CA ILE A 211 -1.43 3.16 1.47
C ILE A 211 -2.31 3.86 2.51
N ASN A 212 -3.49 4.36 2.12
CA ASN A 212 -4.39 5.07 3.03
C ASN A 212 -4.83 4.16 4.19
N GLU A 213 -5.25 2.94 3.87
CA GLU A 213 -5.57 1.92 4.88
C GLU A 213 -4.37 1.64 5.78
N LYS A 214 -3.17 1.50 5.20
CA LYS A 214 -1.96 1.19 5.97
C LYS A 214 -1.55 2.31 6.91
N ILE A 215 -1.72 3.57 6.52
CA ILE A 215 -1.49 4.74 7.39
C ILE A 215 -2.40 4.66 8.62
N LEU A 216 -3.69 4.40 8.42
CA LEU A 216 -4.65 4.28 9.51
C LEU A 216 -4.32 3.08 10.42
N ILE A 217 -4.03 1.91 9.83
CA ILE A 217 -3.60 0.73 10.57
C ILE A 217 -2.37 1.04 11.42
N ARG A 218 -1.35 1.69 10.84
CA ARG A 218 -0.12 2.04 11.54
C ARG A 218 -0.38 2.99 12.70
N GLY A 219 -1.24 4.00 12.51
CA GLY A 219 -1.64 4.90 13.59
C GLY A 219 -2.32 4.17 14.75
N LEU A 220 -3.18 3.18 14.46
CA LEU A 220 -3.82 2.36 15.49
C LEU A 220 -2.81 1.47 16.23
N GLU A 221 -1.89 0.84 15.48
CA GLU A 221 -0.79 0.03 16.05
C GLU A 221 0.10 0.87 16.98
N ASN A 222 0.50 2.07 16.54
CA ASN A 222 1.32 2.99 17.33
C ASN A 222 0.58 3.52 18.58
N ALA A 223 -0.76 3.58 18.55
CA ALA A 223 -1.59 3.89 19.71
C ALA A 223 -1.82 2.70 20.67
N GLY A 224 -1.21 1.54 20.37
CA GLY A 224 -1.24 0.35 21.21
C GLY A 224 -2.39 -0.62 20.90
N MET A 225 -3.12 -0.42 19.80
CA MET A 225 -4.10 -1.41 19.33
C MET A 225 -3.41 -2.53 18.57
N VAL A 226 -3.89 -3.77 18.73
CA VAL A 226 -3.29 -4.95 18.10
C VAL A 226 -4.17 -5.47 16.97
N LEU A 227 -3.60 -5.56 15.77
CA LEU A 227 -4.26 -6.16 14.60
C LEU A 227 -4.63 -7.63 14.87
N GLY A 228 -5.87 -8.00 14.56
CA GLY A 228 -6.47 -9.30 14.87
C GLY A 228 -7.04 -9.43 16.29
N GLN A 229 -6.82 -8.44 17.16
CA GLN A 229 -7.39 -8.42 18.52
C GLN A 229 -8.34 -7.25 18.73
N ASN A 230 -7.86 -6.02 18.53
CA ASN A 230 -8.64 -4.80 18.70
C ASN A 230 -9.29 -4.34 17.40
N PHE A 231 -8.70 -4.68 16.26
CA PHE A 231 -9.23 -4.34 14.95
C PHE A 231 -8.70 -5.32 13.89
N LYS A 232 -9.33 -5.34 12.71
CA LYS A 232 -8.88 -6.15 11.57
C LYS A 232 -9.10 -5.39 10.26
N LYS A 233 -8.27 -5.71 9.28
CA LYS A 233 -8.46 -5.30 7.88
C LYS A 233 -9.43 -6.25 7.20
N THR A 234 -10.36 -5.72 6.44
CA THR A 234 -11.33 -6.46 5.64
C THR A 234 -11.14 -6.15 4.16
N GLY A 235 -11.72 -6.98 3.29
CA GLY A 235 -11.77 -6.75 1.84
C GLY A 235 -13.17 -7.02 1.28
N ASN A 236 -14.16 -7.08 2.15
CA ASN A 236 -15.55 -7.35 1.81
C ASN A 236 -16.32 -6.03 1.85
N ASN A 237 -16.94 -5.64 0.74
CA ASN A 237 -17.65 -4.35 0.62
C ASN A 237 -18.72 -4.15 1.71
N SER A 238 -19.36 -5.22 2.17
CA SER A 238 -20.39 -5.14 3.23
C SER A 238 -19.83 -4.94 4.65
N GLU A 239 -18.52 -4.98 4.80
CA GLU A 239 -17.81 -5.00 6.09
C GLU A 239 -16.87 -3.80 6.28
N GLY A 240 -16.89 -2.85 5.34
CA GLY A 240 -15.91 -1.76 5.26
C GLY A 240 -14.50 -2.26 4.96
N ASP A 241 -13.53 -1.36 5.01
CA ASP A 241 -12.11 -1.65 4.82
C ASP A 241 -11.42 -2.04 6.14
N LEU A 242 -11.94 -1.54 7.27
CA LEU A 242 -11.48 -1.83 8.63
C LEU A 242 -12.66 -2.14 9.56
N GLN A 243 -12.45 -3.05 10.52
CA GLN A 243 -13.37 -3.30 11.62
C GLN A 243 -12.67 -3.09 12.94
N VAL A 244 -13.23 -2.27 13.84
CA VAL A 244 -12.74 -2.10 15.21
C VAL A 244 -13.65 -2.85 16.17
N GLU A 245 -13.06 -3.69 17.00
CA GLU A 245 -13.76 -4.59 17.92
C GLU A 245 -13.69 -4.06 19.35
N CYS A 246 -14.83 -4.07 20.03
CA CYS A 246 -14.93 -3.97 21.48
C CYS A 246 -15.39 -5.31 22.02
N ARG A 247 -14.53 -5.97 22.79
CA ARG A 247 -14.83 -7.26 23.43
C ARG A 247 -15.17 -7.03 24.90
N ALA A 248 -16.45 -6.96 25.21
CA ALA A 248 -16.94 -7.03 26.59
C ALA A 248 -17.22 -8.49 26.97
N GLN A 249 -17.25 -8.80 28.28
CA GLN A 249 -17.35 -10.18 28.79
C GLN A 249 -18.46 -11.03 28.16
N ASN A 250 -19.57 -10.42 27.73
CA ASN A 250 -20.74 -11.11 27.17
C ASN A 250 -21.20 -10.59 25.79
N SER A 251 -20.47 -9.67 25.16
CA SER A 251 -20.86 -9.10 23.87
C SER A 251 -19.68 -8.53 23.10
N THR A 252 -19.64 -8.79 21.79
CA THR A 252 -18.75 -8.09 20.87
C THR A 252 -19.52 -7.03 20.12
N LYS A 253 -19.04 -5.78 20.17
CA LYS A 253 -19.49 -4.71 19.27
C LYS A 253 -18.43 -4.48 18.21
N ILE A 254 -18.88 -4.19 16.99
CA ILE A 254 -17.99 -3.95 15.85
C ILE A 254 -18.35 -2.58 15.26
N LEU A 255 -17.35 -1.73 15.11
CA LEU A 255 -17.44 -0.51 14.33
C LEU A 255 -16.86 -0.79 12.94
N TYR A 256 -17.69 -0.63 11.92
CA TYR A 256 -17.31 -0.82 10.52
C TYR A 256 -16.79 0.51 9.97
N CYS A 257 -15.62 0.51 9.35
CA CYS A 257 -14.93 1.72 8.92
C CYS A 257 -14.61 1.65 7.43
N GLU A 258 -15.20 2.56 6.68
CA GLU A 258 -14.97 2.73 5.25
C GLU A 258 -13.83 3.73 5.02
N VAL A 259 -12.76 3.32 4.33
CA VAL A 259 -11.58 4.15 4.07
C VAL A 259 -11.64 4.69 2.64
N LYS A 260 -11.41 5.99 2.46
CA LYS A 260 -11.39 6.63 1.13
C LYS A 260 -10.15 7.50 0.96
N SER A 261 -9.77 7.69 -0.31
CA SER A 261 -8.64 8.55 -0.67
C SER A 261 -9.10 10.02 -0.78
N TYR A 262 -8.55 10.78 -1.73
CA TYR A 262 -8.70 12.24 -1.81
C TYR A 262 -10.07 12.76 -2.22
N ALA A 263 -10.86 11.95 -2.94
CA ALA A 263 -12.17 12.36 -3.46
C ALA A 263 -13.27 11.51 -2.84
N ALA A 264 -14.30 12.13 -2.27
CA ALA A 264 -15.43 11.38 -1.71
C ALA A 264 -16.29 10.80 -2.84
N ARG A 265 -16.72 11.66 -3.76
CA ARG A 265 -17.58 11.40 -4.92
C ARG A 265 -18.77 10.51 -4.56
N GLU A 266 -19.36 9.83 -5.54
CA GLU A 266 -20.42 8.84 -5.34
C GLU A 266 -19.94 7.64 -4.52
N ARG A 267 -18.65 7.30 -4.59
CA ARG A 267 -18.07 6.11 -3.95
C ARG A 267 -18.09 6.14 -2.43
N LEU A 268 -17.99 7.31 -1.78
CA LEU A 268 -18.14 7.42 -0.33
C LEU A 268 -19.55 7.01 0.11
N LEU A 269 -20.57 7.55 -0.57
CA LEU A 269 -21.97 7.23 -0.26
C LEU A 269 -22.25 5.75 -0.50
N ARG A 270 -21.80 5.19 -1.63
CA ARG A 270 -21.96 3.76 -1.94
C ARG A 270 -21.30 2.89 -0.87
N GLY A 271 -20.04 3.16 -0.52
CA GLY A 271 -19.32 2.40 0.52
C GLY A 271 -20.05 2.39 1.87
N ILE A 272 -20.56 3.54 2.31
CA ILE A 272 -21.35 3.62 3.55
C ILE A 272 -22.68 2.85 3.42
N GLN A 273 -23.34 2.91 2.26
CA GLN A 273 -24.62 2.22 2.03
C GLN A 273 -24.46 0.70 1.97
N ASP A 274 -23.36 0.21 1.41
CA ASP A 274 -23.07 -1.22 1.27
C ASP A 274 -22.85 -1.91 2.62
N ILE A 275 -22.47 -1.16 3.67
CA ILE A 275 -22.36 -1.65 5.05
C ILE A 275 -23.77 -1.72 5.68
N PRO A 276 -24.35 -2.91 5.91
CA PRO A 276 -25.72 -3.05 6.42
C PRO A 276 -25.82 -2.81 7.94
N HIS A 277 -24.70 -2.58 8.61
CA HIS A 277 -24.61 -2.44 10.05
C HIS A 277 -24.81 -0.99 10.52
N PRO A 278 -25.45 -0.77 11.67
CA PRO A 278 -25.72 0.59 12.18
C PRO A 278 -24.48 1.27 12.75
N ASP A 279 -23.51 0.51 13.30
CA ASP A 279 -22.27 1.05 13.84
C ASP A 279 -21.23 1.18 12.73
N LYS A 280 -21.36 2.21 11.90
CA LYS A 280 -20.43 2.46 10.79
C LYS A 280 -19.92 3.90 10.75
N VAL A 281 -18.68 4.07 10.32
CA VAL A 281 -18.03 5.36 10.09
C VAL A 281 -17.36 5.36 8.73
N ALA A 282 -17.04 6.54 8.24
CA ALA A 282 -16.11 6.69 7.13
C ALA A 282 -14.93 7.57 7.52
N VAL A 283 -13.79 7.33 6.89
CA VAL A 283 -12.57 8.12 7.04
C VAL A 283 -11.96 8.32 5.67
N GLY A 284 -11.46 9.53 5.40
CA GLY A 284 -10.71 9.74 4.18
C GLY A 284 -9.80 10.94 4.23
N PHE A 285 -8.91 11.00 3.25
CA PHE A 285 -7.95 12.09 3.07
C PHE A 285 -8.52 13.16 2.13
N PHE A 286 -9.78 13.52 2.32
CA PHE A 286 -10.54 14.36 1.38
C PHE A 286 -9.93 15.76 1.22
N LEU A 287 -9.76 16.22 -0.01
CA LEU A 287 -9.12 17.50 -0.30
C LEU A 287 -10.12 18.62 -0.63
N ASP A 288 -11.29 18.26 -1.14
CA ASP A 288 -12.29 19.22 -1.62
C ASP A 288 -13.46 19.33 -0.62
N PRO A 289 -13.59 20.46 0.11
CA PRO A 289 -14.70 20.68 1.03
C PRO A 289 -16.05 20.85 0.31
N ASP A 290 -16.07 21.22 -0.97
CA ASP A 290 -17.32 21.44 -1.73
C ASP A 290 -18.05 20.11 -2.02
N GLU A 291 -17.32 18.98 -1.96
CA GLU A 291 -17.88 17.62 -1.97
C GLU A 291 -18.77 17.32 -0.74
N PHE A 292 -18.76 18.20 0.27
CA PHE A 292 -19.55 18.07 1.51
C PHE A 292 -20.51 19.24 1.70
N ASN A 293 -21.06 19.78 0.62
CA ASN A 293 -22.13 20.78 0.67
C ASN A 293 -23.40 20.28 1.39
N PRO A 294 -24.35 21.17 1.75
CA PRO A 294 -25.52 20.80 2.56
C PRO A 294 -26.37 19.68 1.95
N ASP A 295 -26.61 19.71 0.64
CA ASP A 295 -27.40 18.68 -0.05
C ASP A 295 -26.70 17.32 0.04
N ARG A 296 -25.38 17.31 -0.22
CA ARG A 296 -24.59 16.09 -0.12
C ARG A 296 -24.54 15.57 1.32
N THR A 297 -24.45 16.47 2.30
CA THR A 297 -24.51 16.14 3.73
C THR A 297 -25.80 15.41 4.10
N GLN A 298 -26.95 15.87 3.61
CA GLN A 298 -28.23 15.18 3.83
C GLN A 298 -28.23 13.76 3.25
N THR A 299 -27.68 13.57 2.04
CA THR A 299 -27.58 12.22 1.45
C THR A 299 -26.67 11.29 2.25
N LEU A 300 -25.56 11.82 2.80
CA LEU A 300 -24.65 11.06 3.66
C LEU A 300 -25.31 10.70 4.99
N LEU A 301 -26.05 11.62 5.62
CA LEU A 301 -26.84 11.36 6.82
C LEU A 301 -27.89 10.25 6.61
N ALA A 302 -28.54 10.25 5.45
CA ALA A 302 -29.52 9.22 5.10
C ALA A 302 -28.91 7.80 5.07
N ALA A 303 -27.62 7.68 4.73
CA ALA A 303 -26.90 6.41 4.78
C ALA A 303 -26.56 5.94 6.22
N GLY A 304 -26.76 6.80 7.23
CA GLY A 304 -26.66 6.48 8.64
C GLY A 304 -25.25 6.25 9.23
N PRO A 305 -24.18 6.94 8.78
CA PRO A 305 -22.90 6.87 9.48
C PRO A 305 -22.95 7.55 10.85
N LEU A 306 -22.12 7.08 11.78
CA LEU A 306 -21.92 7.69 13.09
C LEU A 306 -20.95 8.87 13.06
N ALA A 307 -20.01 8.85 12.12
CA ALA A 307 -19.04 9.91 11.90
C ALA A 307 -18.42 9.78 10.50
N ILE A 308 -17.97 10.91 9.95
CA ILE A 308 -17.11 10.99 8.77
C ILE A 308 -15.87 11.80 9.17
N TYR A 309 -14.71 11.14 9.20
CA TYR A 309 -13.42 11.76 9.53
C TYR A 309 -12.76 12.29 8.26
N MET A 310 -12.28 13.52 8.30
CA MET A 310 -11.64 14.21 7.17
C MET A 310 -10.51 15.12 7.63
N PRO A 311 -9.53 15.47 6.78
CA PRO A 311 -8.40 16.31 7.18
C PRO A 311 -8.87 17.58 7.87
N ASP A 312 -8.17 17.99 8.91
CA ASP A 312 -8.57 19.13 9.76
C ASP A 312 -8.75 20.41 8.93
N VAL A 313 -7.88 20.64 7.94
CA VAL A 313 -8.00 21.75 6.97
C VAL A 313 -9.27 21.68 6.12
N THR A 314 -9.73 20.48 5.74
CA THR A 314 -10.95 20.27 4.97
C THR A 314 -12.17 20.45 5.85
N TYR A 315 -12.10 19.95 7.09
CA TYR A 315 -13.15 20.12 8.10
C TYR A 315 -13.39 21.60 8.41
N GLU A 316 -12.33 22.39 8.59
CA GLU A 316 -12.40 23.82 8.87
C GLU A 316 -12.95 24.64 7.68
N ALA A 317 -12.81 24.14 6.46
CA ALA A 317 -13.30 24.78 5.24
C ALA A 317 -14.74 24.37 4.87
N LEU A 318 -15.39 23.50 5.63
CA LEU A 318 -16.77 23.08 5.37
C LEU A 318 -17.75 24.25 5.47
N SER A 319 -18.83 24.18 4.68
CA SER A 319 -19.93 25.13 4.82
C SER A 319 -20.54 25.06 6.22
N ALA A 320 -20.88 26.22 6.80
CA ALA A 320 -21.51 26.30 8.13
C ALA A 320 -22.82 25.49 8.19
N ASN A 321 -23.56 25.40 7.10
CA ASN A 321 -24.79 24.61 7.05
C ASN A 321 -24.55 23.10 7.03
N SER A 322 -23.39 22.66 6.54
CA SER A 322 -22.97 21.25 6.57
C SER A 322 -22.44 20.86 7.94
N ILE A 323 -21.63 21.72 8.56
CA ILE A 323 -20.95 21.40 9.83
C ILE A 323 -21.98 21.18 10.94
N ILE A 324 -23.02 22.00 11.04
CA ILE A 324 -24.03 21.90 12.13
C ILE A 324 -24.94 20.68 12.04
N GLN A 325 -24.85 19.88 10.97
CA GLN A 325 -25.70 18.72 10.78
C GLN A 325 -25.30 17.58 11.73
N THR A 326 -26.28 17.07 12.48
CA THR A 326 -26.07 16.00 13.45
C THR A 326 -26.62 14.67 12.96
N THR A 327 -25.94 13.60 13.34
CA THR A 327 -26.40 12.21 13.17
C THR A 327 -27.66 11.93 13.98
N ARG A 328 -28.25 10.75 13.81
CA ARG A 328 -29.37 10.25 14.64
C ARG A 328 -29.05 10.17 16.13
N ARG A 329 -27.76 10.16 16.50
CA ARG A 329 -27.30 10.18 17.90
C ARG A 329 -27.14 11.60 18.47
N GLN A 330 -27.50 12.62 17.69
CA GLN A 330 -27.29 14.04 18.02
C GLN A 330 -25.80 14.41 18.16
N ASP A 331 -24.92 13.62 17.54
CA ASP A 331 -23.49 13.93 17.41
C ASP A 331 -23.23 14.62 16.06
N MET A 332 -22.25 15.50 16.02
CA MET A 332 -21.75 16.09 14.77
C MET A 332 -21.34 14.99 13.77
N LEU A 333 -21.83 15.07 12.53
CA LEU A 333 -21.50 14.09 11.49
C LEU A 333 -20.01 14.13 11.14
N TYR A 334 -19.49 15.32 10.85
CA TYR A 334 -18.10 15.51 10.45
C TYR A 334 -17.20 15.65 11.67
N ARG A 335 -16.03 15.01 11.61
CA ARG A 335 -15.00 15.07 12.65
C ARG A 335 -13.64 15.31 12.01
N PRO A 336 -12.73 16.05 12.67
CA PRO A 336 -11.35 16.17 12.20
C PRO A 336 -10.64 14.81 12.24
N LEU A 337 -9.78 14.57 11.24
CA LEU A 337 -9.02 13.33 11.07
C LEU A 337 -8.09 13.08 12.25
N SER A 338 -7.57 14.14 12.86
CA SER A 338 -6.73 14.08 14.06
C SER A 338 -7.34 13.29 15.20
N ARG A 339 -8.68 13.20 15.28
CA ARG A 339 -9.41 12.45 16.31
C ARG A 339 -9.60 10.97 16.02
N PHE A 340 -9.37 10.54 14.79
CA PHE A 340 -9.76 9.19 14.35
C PHE A 340 -9.16 8.10 15.24
N ILE A 341 -7.85 8.17 15.51
CA ILE A 341 -7.14 7.15 16.30
C ILE A 341 -7.66 7.06 17.74
N ASP A 342 -7.83 8.22 18.40
CA ASP A 342 -8.34 8.28 19.77
C ASP A 342 -9.78 7.78 19.87
N ASP A 343 -10.63 8.15 18.91
CA ASP A 343 -12.02 7.70 18.85
C ASP A 343 -12.10 6.17 18.61
N MET A 344 -11.22 5.59 17.78
CA MET A 344 -11.13 4.13 17.59
C MET A 344 -10.64 3.41 18.85
N CYS A 345 -9.63 3.97 19.53
CA CYS A 345 -9.14 3.47 20.82
C CYS A 345 -10.23 3.50 21.89
N ASN A 346 -11.03 4.57 21.95
CA ASN A 346 -12.16 4.66 22.85
C ASN A 346 -13.22 3.62 22.50
N PHE A 347 -13.60 3.51 21.22
CA PHE A 347 -14.56 2.51 20.79
C PHE A 347 -14.12 1.10 21.18
N SER A 348 -12.86 0.72 20.96
CA SER A 348 -12.37 -0.62 21.30
C SER A 348 -12.47 -0.94 22.81
N ARG A 349 -12.47 0.09 23.67
CA ARG A 349 -12.60 -0.06 25.14
C ARG A 349 -14.05 -0.01 25.62
N SER A 350 -14.87 0.88 25.05
CA SER A 350 -16.19 1.23 25.58
C SER A 350 -17.36 0.72 24.72
N GLY A 351 -17.09 0.33 23.47
CA GLY A 351 -18.08 -0.05 22.47
C GLY A 351 -18.93 1.12 21.99
N ASN A 352 -18.50 2.37 22.23
CA ASN A 352 -19.18 3.58 21.79
C ASN A 352 -18.15 4.61 21.32
N LEU A 353 -18.51 5.40 20.31
CA LEU A 353 -17.71 6.58 19.94
C LEU A 353 -17.93 7.69 20.99
N PRO A 354 -16.89 8.46 21.33
CA PRO A 354 -17.06 9.68 22.11
C PRO A 354 -18.06 10.61 21.44
N ARG A 355 -18.87 11.30 22.25
CA ARG A 355 -19.70 12.39 21.72
C ARG A 355 -18.80 13.49 21.17
N TYR A 356 -19.16 13.99 19.99
CA TYR A 356 -18.50 15.15 19.41
C TYR A 356 -19.58 16.22 19.23
N LEU A 357 -19.65 17.09 20.21
CA LEU A 357 -20.55 18.24 20.24
C LEU A 357 -19.74 19.47 19.82
N GLN A 358 -20.38 20.41 19.13
CA GLN A 358 -19.77 21.62 18.61
C GLN A 358 -18.82 22.31 19.62
N ARG A 359 -17.70 22.85 19.12
CA ARG A 359 -16.92 23.87 19.85
C ARG A 359 -17.89 25.01 20.20
N HIS A 360 -18.02 25.34 21.47
CA HIS A 360 -18.51 26.67 21.82
C HIS A 360 -17.52 27.67 21.18
N GLU A 361 -18.01 28.47 20.24
CA GLU A 361 -17.32 29.67 19.79
C GLU A 361 -17.05 30.53 21.04
N ASN A 362 -15.77 30.74 21.35
CA ASN A 362 -15.34 31.82 22.23
C ASN A 362 -15.14 33.08 21.39
#